data_AF-A0A952RUP9-F1
#
_entry.id   AF-A0A952RUP9-F1
#
_cell.length_a   1.000
_cell.length_b   1.000
_cell.length_c   1.000
_cell.angle_alpha   90.00
_cell.angle_beta   90.00
_cell.angle_gamma   90.00
#
_symmetry.space_group_name_H-M   'P 1'
#
loop_
_entity.id
_entity.type
_entity.pdbx_description
1 polymer ?
#
loop_
_entity_poly.entity_id
_entity_poly.type
_entity_poly.pdbx_seq_one_letter_code
_entity_poly.pdbx_strand_id
1 'polypeptide(L)'
;MSLADLVPAGVNPSTEQQDVLLELAFLTTAADGRLHDDELRAFLEIATRLRGKEPSDAEFDVMLNRFSKQANARDIGERVQTLAKSVPAELKPVAFKLAVALGVADLDASEDESELQSILAEAFGFDDAKVGELTAEVYASLDAGEE
;
A
#
# COMPACT_ATOMS: atom_id res chain seq x y z
N MET A 1 14.58 -4.97 -8.65
CA MET A 1 14.35 -5.69 -7.37
C MET A 1 12.89 -5.53 -6.99
N SER A 2 12.33 -6.48 -6.26
CA SER A 2 10.88 -6.50 -5.97
C SER A 2 10.57 -5.82 -4.65
N LEU A 3 9.46 -5.09 -4.62
CA LEU A 3 8.70 -4.64 -3.43
C LEU A 3 8.46 -5.76 -2.39
N ALA A 4 8.77 -7.00 -2.76
CA ALA A 4 8.72 -8.22 -1.98
C ALA A 4 9.58 -8.27 -0.72
N ASP A 5 10.60 -7.40 -0.56
CA ASP A 5 11.42 -7.32 0.66
C ASP A 5 10.76 -6.50 1.78
N LEU A 6 9.78 -5.66 1.43
CA LEU A 6 9.05 -4.80 2.38
C LEU A 6 8.12 -5.59 3.33
N VAL A 7 7.76 -6.81 2.94
CA VAL A 7 6.96 -7.72 3.76
C VAL A 7 7.92 -8.65 4.52
N PRO A 8 8.07 -8.50 5.86
CA PRO A 8 9.00 -9.32 6.61
C PRO A 8 8.59 -10.80 6.52
N ALA A 9 9.56 -11.69 6.27
CA ALA A 9 9.31 -13.13 6.08
C ALA A 9 8.65 -13.86 7.28
N GLY A 10 8.56 -13.21 8.44
CA GLY A 10 7.90 -13.73 9.64
C GLY A 10 6.43 -13.33 9.80
N VAL A 11 5.91 -12.48 8.90
CA VAL A 11 4.54 -11.97 8.97
C VAL A 11 3.67 -12.79 8.03
N ASN A 12 2.70 -13.52 8.58
CA ASN A 12 1.82 -14.39 7.80
C ASN A 12 0.35 -13.94 7.98
N PRO A 13 -0.02 -12.79 7.37
CA PRO A 13 -1.34 -12.21 7.57
C PRO A 13 -2.42 -13.14 7.01
N SER A 14 -3.56 -13.21 7.70
CA SER A 14 -4.76 -13.91 7.21
C SER A 14 -5.23 -13.32 5.88
N THR A 15 -6.00 -14.07 5.09
CA THR A 15 -6.56 -13.60 3.81
C THR A 15 -7.29 -12.26 3.94
N GLU A 16 -8.03 -12.06 5.02
CA GLU A 16 -8.71 -10.78 5.31
C GLU A 16 -7.72 -9.64 5.56
N GLN A 17 -6.63 -9.90 6.28
CA GLN A 17 -5.59 -8.92 6.53
C GLN A 17 -4.82 -8.57 5.25
N GLN A 18 -4.56 -9.57 4.39
CA GLN A 18 -3.98 -9.33 3.07
C GLN A 18 -4.88 -8.42 2.21
N ASP A 19 -6.20 -8.67 2.22
CA ASP A 19 -7.17 -7.83 1.50
C ASP A 19 -7.17 -6.40 2.04
N VAL A 20 -7.13 -6.22 3.37
CA VAL A 20 -7.06 -4.89 4.02
C VAL A 20 -5.75 -4.17 3.70
N LEU A 21 -4.61 -4.87 3.72
CA LEU A 21 -3.31 -4.28 3.38
C LEU A 21 -3.27 -3.81 1.92
N LEU A 22 -3.79 -4.62 1.01
CA LEU A 22 -3.89 -4.29 -0.40
C LEU A 22 -4.89 -3.16 -0.66
N GLU A 23 -6.05 -3.19 0.01
CA GLU A 23 -7.05 -2.12 -0.09
C GLU A 23 -6.47 -0.80 0.42
N LEU A 24 -5.73 -0.80 1.54
CA LEU A 24 -5.07 0.39 2.05
C LEU A 24 -4.03 0.94 1.07
N ALA A 25 -3.13 0.09 0.57
CA ALA A 25 -2.12 0.52 -0.39
C ALA A 25 -2.76 1.07 -1.68
N PHE A 26 -3.82 0.42 -2.17
CA PHE A 26 -4.58 0.92 -3.31
C PHE A 26 -5.21 2.28 -3.00
N LEU A 27 -5.92 2.45 -1.88
CA LEU A 27 -6.63 3.68 -1.57
C LEU A 27 -5.70 4.88 -1.35
N THR A 28 -4.50 4.66 -0.82
CA THR A 28 -3.52 5.73 -0.60
C THR A 28 -2.80 6.19 -1.85
N THR A 29 -2.82 5.38 -2.90
CA THR A 29 -2.12 5.64 -4.18
C THR A 29 -3.12 6.02 -5.28
N ALA A 30 -4.18 5.23 -5.41
CA ALA A 30 -5.31 5.54 -6.27
C ALA A 30 -6.24 6.58 -5.61
N ALA A 31 -5.73 7.77 -5.30
CA ALA A 31 -6.51 8.87 -4.74
C ALA A 31 -7.68 9.28 -5.68
N ASP A 32 -7.50 9.16 -6.99
CA ASP A 32 -8.55 9.34 -8.01
C ASP A 32 -9.33 8.03 -8.31
N GLY A 33 -9.04 6.95 -7.58
CA GLY A 33 -9.62 5.62 -7.80
C GLY A 33 -9.07 4.90 -9.03
N ARG A 34 -7.91 5.34 -9.54
CA ARG A 34 -7.17 4.75 -10.66
C ARG A 34 -5.69 4.62 -10.32
N LEU A 35 -5.08 3.54 -10.80
CA LEU A 35 -3.63 3.33 -10.83
C LEU A 35 -3.16 3.40 -12.29
N HIS A 36 -1.98 3.97 -12.49
CA HIS A 36 -1.23 4.00 -13.74
C HIS A 36 -0.48 2.67 -13.98
N ASP A 37 0.04 2.47 -15.20
CA ASP A 37 0.69 1.22 -15.61
C ASP A 37 1.84 0.78 -14.69
N ASP A 38 2.67 1.71 -14.22
CA ASP A 38 3.80 1.41 -13.33
C ASP A 38 3.34 1.09 -11.89
N GLU A 39 2.34 1.80 -11.39
CA GLU A 39 1.70 1.51 -10.09
C GLU A 39 0.94 0.17 -10.11
N LEU A 40 0.32 -0.19 -11.23
CA LEU A 40 -0.34 -1.49 -11.43
C LEU A 40 0.66 -2.63 -11.35
N ARG A 41 1.84 -2.49 -11.96
CA ARG A 41 2.92 -3.48 -11.88
C ARG A 41 3.41 -3.62 -10.43
N ALA A 42 3.67 -2.50 -9.77
CA ALA A 42 4.07 -2.47 -8.37
C ALA A 42 3.03 -3.15 -7.46
N PHE A 43 1.76 -2.83 -7.67
CA PHE A 43 0.65 -3.43 -6.93
C PHE A 43 0.52 -4.93 -7.16
N LEU A 44 0.70 -5.41 -8.41
CA LEU A 44 0.68 -6.83 -8.74
C LEU A 44 1.83 -7.59 -8.04
N GLU A 45 3.04 -7.03 -7.99
CA GLU A 45 4.17 -7.63 -7.28
C GLU A 45 3.87 -7.77 -5.78
N ILE A 46 3.31 -6.73 -5.16
CA ILE A 46 2.91 -6.74 -3.74
C ILE A 46 1.81 -7.76 -3.49
N ALA A 47 0.77 -7.79 -4.33
CA ALA A 47 -0.34 -8.74 -4.22
C ALA A 47 0.14 -10.19 -4.34
N THR A 48 1.04 -10.45 -5.29
CA THR A 48 1.67 -11.76 -5.50
C THR A 48 2.44 -12.20 -4.26
N ARG A 49 3.20 -11.28 -3.65
CA ARG A 49 3.98 -11.57 -2.44
C ARG A 49 3.10 -11.84 -1.23
N LEU A 50 2.12 -10.97 -0.96
CA LEU A 50 1.21 -11.09 0.18
C LEU A 50 0.38 -12.36 0.10
N ARG A 51 -0.12 -12.71 -1.10
CA ARG A 51 -0.93 -13.92 -1.31
C ARG A 51 -0.10 -15.18 -1.53
N GLY A 52 1.20 -15.05 -1.78
CA GLY A 52 2.09 -16.13 -2.16
C GLY A 52 1.78 -16.75 -3.53
N LYS A 53 0.84 -16.17 -4.29
CA LYS A 53 0.46 -16.59 -5.63
C LYS A 53 0.14 -15.36 -6.47
N GLU A 54 0.57 -15.39 -7.72
CA GLU A 54 0.20 -14.36 -8.69
C GLU A 54 -1.30 -14.48 -9.00
N PRO A 55 -2.11 -13.43 -8.80
CA PRO A 55 -3.51 -13.45 -9.20
C PRO A 55 -3.59 -13.51 -10.74
N SER A 56 -4.56 -14.25 -11.27
CA SER A 56 -4.83 -14.18 -12.72
C SER A 56 -5.29 -12.77 -13.10
N ASP A 57 -5.10 -12.34 -14.36
CA ASP A 57 -5.55 -11.01 -14.84
C ASP A 57 -7.01 -10.73 -14.48
N ALA A 58 -7.89 -11.73 -14.59
CA ALA A 58 -9.30 -11.61 -14.22
C ALA A 58 -9.52 -11.45 -12.71
N GLU A 59 -8.71 -12.13 -11.86
CA GLU A 59 -8.79 -11.94 -10.41
C GLU A 59 -8.27 -10.56 -10.01
N PHE A 60 -7.22 -10.09 -10.68
CA PHE A 60 -6.63 -8.79 -10.48
C PHE A 60 -7.58 -7.65 -10.87
N ASP A 61 -8.20 -7.73 -12.05
CA ASP A 61 -9.21 -6.75 -12.51
C ASP A 61 -10.42 -6.69 -11.56
N VAL A 62 -10.91 -7.85 -11.10
CA VAL A 62 -12.00 -7.90 -10.10
C VAL A 62 -11.59 -7.24 -8.78
N MET A 63 -10.34 -7.43 -8.35
CA MET A 63 -9.81 -6.80 -7.13
C MET A 63 -9.73 -5.28 -7.29
N LEU A 64 -9.13 -4.79 -8.37
CA LEU A 64 -9.01 -3.37 -8.66
C LEU A 64 -10.37 -2.70 -8.78
N ASN A 65 -11.31 -3.32 -9.51
CA ASN A 65 -12.67 -2.79 -9.64
C ASN A 65 -13.41 -2.76 -8.28
N ARG A 66 -13.14 -3.71 -7.39
CA ARG A 66 -13.69 -3.70 -6.03
C ARG A 66 -13.13 -2.53 -5.22
N PHE A 67 -11.82 -2.34 -5.22
CA PHE A 67 -11.17 -1.25 -4.49
C PHE A 67 -11.51 0.13 -5.07
N SER A 68 -11.53 0.27 -6.40
CA SER A 68 -11.95 1.49 -7.09
C SER A 68 -13.39 1.90 -6.75
N LYS A 69 -14.33 0.94 -6.64
CA LYS A 69 -15.70 1.23 -6.17
C LYS A 69 -15.74 1.73 -4.73
N GLN A 70 -14.81 1.26 -3.89
CA GLN A 70 -14.67 1.70 -2.51
C GLN A 70 -13.91 3.04 -2.39
N ALA A 71 -13.10 3.37 -3.40
CA ALA A 71 -12.40 4.64 -3.57
C ALA A 71 -13.30 5.76 -4.11
N ASN A 72 -14.55 5.88 -3.63
CA ASN A 72 -15.38 7.02 -3.98
C ASN A 72 -14.77 8.29 -3.37
N ALA A 73 -14.31 9.21 -4.21
CA ALA A 73 -13.47 10.38 -3.89
C ALA A 73 -13.93 11.26 -2.71
N ARG A 74 -15.20 11.18 -2.29
CA ARG A 74 -15.72 11.95 -1.15
C ARG A 74 -15.39 11.37 0.23
N ASP A 75 -15.01 10.09 0.30
CA ASP A 75 -14.90 9.33 1.57
C ASP A 75 -13.59 8.53 1.68
N ILE A 76 -12.62 8.71 0.76
CA ILE A 76 -11.38 7.91 0.76
C ILE A 76 -10.61 8.06 2.07
N GLY A 77 -10.44 9.28 2.58
CA GLY A 77 -9.79 9.51 3.87
C GLY A 77 -10.49 8.80 5.03
N GLU A 78 -11.83 8.85 5.10
CA GLU A 78 -12.61 8.14 6.13
C GLU A 78 -12.49 6.62 6.01
N ARG A 79 -12.42 6.11 4.78
CA ARG A 79 -12.21 4.68 4.50
C ARG A 79 -10.83 4.23 4.94
N VAL A 80 -9.79 4.99 4.62
CA VAL A 80 -8.40 4.74 5.05
C VAL A 80 -8.33 4.69 6.58
N GLN A 81 -8.91 5.67 7.28
CA GLN A 81 -8.95 5.67 8.74
C GLN A 81 -9.71 4.47 9.32
N THR A 82 -10.81 4.07 8.68
CA THR A 82 -11.62 2.93 9.13
C THR A 82 -10.87 1.60 8.97
N LEU A 83 -10.22 1.40 7.82
CA LEU A 83 -9.40 0.22 7.56
C LEU A 83 -8.18 0.19 8.49
N ALA A 84 -7.52 1.33 8.70
CA ALA A 84 -6.36 1.46 9.57
C ALA A 84 -6.63 0.99 11.01
N LYS A 85 -7.86 1.21 11.52
CA LYS A 85 -8.28 0.71 12.85
C LYS A 85 -8.41 -0.81 12.94
N SER A 86 -8.62 -1.47 11.80
CA SER A 86 -8.74 -2.93 11.71
C SER A 86 -7.38 -3.62 11.52
N VAL A 87 -6.32 -2.84 11.24
CA VAL A 87 -4.96 -3.36 11.08
C VAL A 87 -4.32 -3.59 12.46
N PRO A 88 -3.91 -4.83 12.77
CA PRO A 88 -3.20 -5.11 14.02
C PRO A 88 -1.85 -4.38 14.06
N ALA A 89 -1.38 -4.04 15.27
CA ALA A 89 -0.18 -3.23 15.47
C ALA A 89 1.08 -3.76 14.75
N GLU A 90 1.22 -5.08 14.65
CA GLU A 90 2.32 -5.74 13.94
C GLU A 90 2.29 -5.52 12.41
N LEU A 91 1.12 -5.31 11.82
CA LEU A 91 0.92 -5.10 10.38
C LEU A 91 0.89 -3.64 9.98
N LYS A 92 0.69 -2.70 10.92
CA LYS A 92 0.72 -1.26 10.65
C LYS A 92 1.99 -0.78 9.92
N PRO A 93 3.22 -1.14 10.34
CA PRO A 93 4.41 -0.69 9.64
C PRO A 93 4.49 -1.29 8.23
N VAL A 94 4.00 -2.52 8.02
CA VAL A 94 3.95 -3.14 6.69
C VAL A 94 2.95 -2.39 5.80
N ALA A 95 1.74 -2.13 6.31
CA ALA A 95 0.71 -1.38 5.60
C ALA A 95 1.21 -0.02 5.12
N PHE A 96 1.90 0.71 6.00
CA PHE A 96 2.47 2.01 5.68
C PHE A 96 3.58 1.91 4.63
N LYS A 97 4.50 0.94 4.78
CA LYS A 97 5.56 0.72 3.79
C LYS A 97 5.01 0.38 2.41
N LEU A 98 3.95 -0.44 2.33
CA LEU A 98 3.31 -0.78 1.06
C LEU A 98 2.65 0.44 0.38
N ALA A 99 1.99 1.30 1.16
CA ALA A 99 1.39 2.54 0.67
C ALA A 99 2.45 3.50 0.09
N VAL A 100 3.53 3.73 0.85
CA VAL A 100 4.65 4.56 0.38
C VAL A 100 5.30 3.95 -0.86
N ALA A 101 5.55 2.65 -0.86
CA ALA A 101 6.21 1.98 -1.96
C ALA A 101 5.42 2.00 -3.28
N LEU A 102 4.09 1.99 -3.21
CA LEU A 102 3.24 2.23 -4.38
C LEU A 102 3.34 3.69 -4.84
N GLY A 103 3.18 4.65 -3.93
CA GLY A 103 3.17 6.08 -4.29
C GLY A 103 4.51 6.58 -4.84
N VAL A 104 5.61 5.93 -4.51
CA VAL A 104 6.94 6.24 -5.09
C VAL A 104 7.27 5.40 -6.33
N ALA A 105 6.40 4.46 -6.74
CA ALA A 105 6.68 3.56 -7.86
C ALA A 105 6.81 4.30 -9.19
N ASP A 106 6.02 5.36 -9.41
CA ASP A 106 6.11 6.24 -10.58
C ASP A 106 7.06 7.44 -10.36
N LEU A 107 7.64 7.58 -9.16
CA LEU A 107 8.42 8.74 -8.70
C LEU A 107 7.65 10.08 -8.73
N ASP A 108 6.33 10.05 -8.93
CA ASP A 108 5.44 11.21 -9.03
C ASP A 108 4.29 11.09 -8.03
N ALA A 109 4.60 11.16 -6.73
CA ALA A 109 3.57 11.20 -5.71
C ALA A 109 2.84 12.56 -5.74
N SER A 110 1.54 12.52 -5.98
CA SER A 110 0.66 13.68 -5.96
C SER A 110 0.43 14.22 -4.54
N GLU A 111 -0.04 15.48 -4.44
CA GLU A 111 -0.40 16.09 -3.16
C GLU A 111 -1.51 15.30 -2.44
N ASP A 112 -2.51 14.81 -3.19
CA ASP A 112 -3.61 13.99 -2.66
C ASP A 112 -3.11 12.65 -2.09
N GLU A 113 -2.16 11.98 -2.74
CA GLU A 113 -1.56 10.74 -2.24
C GLU A 113 -0.74 10.97 -0.98
N SER A 114 0.02 12.06 -0.96
CA SER A 114 0.81 12.49 0.20
C SER A 114 -0.10 12.81 1.40
N GLU A 115 -1.26 13.42 1.17
CA GLU A 115 -2.26 13.68 2.20
C GLU A 115 -2.85 12.36 2.73
N LEU A 116 -3.19 11.41 1.87
CA LEU A 116 -3.72 10.10 2.28
C LEU A 116 -2.69 9.26 3.05
N GLN A 117 -1.42 9.30 2.65
CA GLN A 117 -0.32 8.69 3.40
C GLN A 117 -0.15 9.32 4.79
N SER A 118 -0.30 10.65 4.88
CA SER A 118 -0.26 11.37 6.17
C SER A 118 -1.44 10.97 7.06
N ILE A 119 -2.65 10.86 6.51
CA ILE A 119 -3.83 10.36 7.21
C ILE A 119 -3.61 8.91 7.71
N LEU A 120 -2.98 8.06 6.88
CA LEU A 120 -2.66 6.69 7.26
C LEU A 120 -1.64 6.65 8.41
N ALA A 121 -0.57 7.46 8.35
CA ALA A 121 0.43 7.56 9.41
C ALA A 121 -0.20 8.01 10.74
N GLU A 122 -1.05 9.04 10.69
CA GLU A 122 -1.77 9.55 11.87
C GLU A 122 -2.71 8.48 12.43
N ALA A 123 -3.46 7.77 11.58
CA ALA A 123 -4.34 6.69 11.99
C ALA A 123 -3.58 5.51 12.65
N PHE A 124 -2.33 5.27 12.24
CA PHE A 124 -1.47 4.29 12.87
C PHE A 124 -0.82 4.78 14.16
N GLY A 125 -0.77 6.09 14.37
CA GLY A 125 -0.10 6.74 15.49
C GLY A 125 1.41 6.80 15.29
N PHE A 126 1.88 6.99 14.05
CA PHE A 126 3.29 7.17 13.74
C PHE A 126 3.67 8.63 13.80
N ASP A 127 4.69 8.97 14.59
CA ASP A 127 5.32 10.28 14.58
C ASP A 127 6.21 10.46 13.33
N ASP A 128 6.58 11.69 13.00
CA ASP A 128 7.44 12.03 11.85
C ASP A 128 8.76 11.23 11.81
N ALA A 129 9.34 10.96 12.98
CA ALA A 129 10.56 10.15 13.07
C ALA A 129 10.33 8.71 12.60
N LYS A 130 9.18 8.13 12.93
CA LYS A 130 8.82 6.77 12.53
C LYS A 130 8.42 6.71 11.06
N VAL A 131 7.69 7.71 10.59
CA VAL A 131 7.37 7.88 9.16
C VAL A 131 8.66 7.96 8.34
N GLY A 132 9.59 8.83 8.74
CA GLY A 132 10.89 8.98 8.07
C GLY A 132 11.71 7.69 8.06
N GLU A 133 11.74 6.94 9.16
CA GLU A 133 12.40 5.63 9.22
C GLU A 133 11.78 4.63 8.23
N LEU A 134 10.46 4.47 8.25
CA LEU A 134 9.76 3.51 7.38
C LEU A 134 9.88 3.87 5.89
N THR A 135 9.78 5.16 5.58
CA THR A 135 9.98 5.68 4.22
C THR A 135 11.42 5.47 3.76
N ALA A 136 12.41 5.71 4.61
CA ALA A 136 13.81 5.44 4.27
C ALA A 136 14.08 3.94 4.05
N GLU A 137 13.45 3.04 4.82
CA GLU A 137 13.51 1.60 4.55
C GLU A 137 12.95 1.27 3.16
N VAL A 138 11.83 1.88 2.77
CA VAL A 138 11.25 1.69 1.43
C VAL A 138 12.22 2.13 0.34
N TYR A 139 12.75 3.35 0.44
CA TYR A 139 13.74 3.85 -0.51
C TYR A 139 14.99 2.97 -0.54
N ALA A 140 15.50 2.51 0.61
CA ALA A 140 16.64 1.60 0.66
C ALA A 140 16.36 0.26 -0.02
N SER A 141 15.15 -0.30 0.13
CA SER A 141 14.74 -1.52 -0.57
C SER A 141 14.56 -1.33 -2.07
N LEU A 142 14.25 -0.10 -2.53
CA LEU A 142 14.15 0.23 -3.95
C LEU A 142 15.53 0.52 -4.58
N ASP A 143 16.37 1.31 -3.90
CA ASP A 143 17.71 1.78 -4.33
C ASP A 143 18.76 0.66 -4.34
N ALA A 144 18.70 -0.28 -3.39
CA ALA A 144 19.60 -1.44 -3.35
C ALA A 144 19.48 -2.35 -4.60
N GLY A 145 18.55 -2.07 -5.52
CA GLY A 145 18.38 -2.74 -6.80
C GLY A 145 19.10 -2.11 -7.99
N GLU A 146 19.85 -1.03 -7.83
CA GLU A 146 20.59 -0.35 -8.91
C GLU A 146 22.06 -0.77 -9.08
N GLU A 147 22.53 -1.84 -8.42
CA GLU A 147 23.91 -2.38 -8.57
C GLU A 147 24.03 -3.67 -9.39
#